data_AF-A0A1F5VJU9-F1
#
_entry.id   AF-A0A1F5VJU9-F1
#
_cell.length_a   1.000
_cell.length_b   1.000
_cell.length_c   1.000
_cell.angle_alpha   90.00
_cell.angle_beta   90.00
_cell.angle_gamma   90.00
#
_symmetry.space_group_name_H-M   'P 1'
#
loop_
_entity.id
_entity.type
_entity.pdbx_description
1 polymer ?
#
loop_
_entity_poly.entity_id
_entity_poly.type
_entity_poly.pdbx_seq_one_letter_code
_entity_poly.pdbx_strand_id
1 'polypeptide(L)'
;MDTIDKKIVLQKAKEIAKRYHIDDEKRILAIMENTVIRALDINLPKDDSNSHHIVTCIPSLEDALKYMPPDQAMQLFDIHNLDKLRKIIFLWEILTFFKTPFYTHKELAEIIKKFISYLENNENSLISIGYPETYFNDSPWLHDILSLMFPVKVPLFIKDKISDANDASGQHPYRDSYGNLILEYCWSKEQSNQEASAEKQQECSYKEAPFINRLTKQEIDYIKELRAKLFNLKIDLLETSFKYTSFDKSADSYLDECLTSIYQKLGSDNVDKLALIESTYSEISINYSFSRQSGLPRIVYQPIQTGAIQSIFSFLFFIASELQLSIMHSFKSKLLDLTNGSIPSSYYELASLPTIAGIDDVILNISSRADKEKVFFESFRKKLSAIKIPVWVSPQDYGSISAIAQQFEAGKLSFIPPELIKEQSLKRNITASFDLAPETNWKDITIKFINNEDVIIIAKNLHHRTNYREMGFEDLKKKSYNLQWNLLLILTQHKGELSWSTQESNYTIKKQKQLLSKKLRTYFQIDEDPFHPYRKLKKYKIKLQLIPPPDSE
;
A
#
# COMPACT_ATOMS: atom_id res chain seq x y z
N MET A 1 -13.52 27.23 22.76
CA MET A 1 -13.67 27.50 21.32
C MET A 1 -13.82 28.99 21.14
N ASP A 2 -12.83 29.62 20.51
CA ASP A 2 -12.75 31.07 20.42
C ASP A 2 -13.69 31.60 19.33
N THR A 3 -13.90 32.92 19.28
CA THR A 3 -14.79 33.57 18.31
C THR A 3 -14.38 33.32 16.85
N ILE A 4 -13.09 33.09 16.60
CA ILE A 4 -12.54 32.78 15.27
C ILE A 4 -12.95 31.36 14.85
N ASP A 5 -12.82 30.37 15.74
CA ASP A 5 -13.17 28.97 15.48
C ASP A 5 -14.67 28.83 15.15
N LYS A 6 -15.54 29.53 15.89
CA LYS A 6 -16.99 29.54 15.63
C LYS A 6 -17.35 30.02 14.23
N LYS A 7 -16.66 31.06 13.73
CA LYS A 7 -16.89 31.59 12.38
C LYS A 7 -16.46 30.59 11.30
N ILE A 8 -15.33 29.92 11.50
CA ILE A 8 -14.80 28.90 10.58
C ILE A 8 -15.77 27.71 10.52
N VAL A 9 -16.21 27.20 11.67
CA VAL A 9 -17.16 26.09 11.76
C VAL A 9 -18.50 26.44 11.09
N LEU A 10 -19.02 27.64 11.34
CA LEU A 10 -20.25 28.12 10.70
C LEU A 10 -20.14 28.22 9.18
N GLN A 11 -19.04 28.79 8.68
CA GLN A 11 -18.81 28.89 7.24
C GLN A 11 -18.76 27.50 6.59
N LYS A 12 -18.05 26.57 7.23
CA LYS A 12 -17.94 25.20 6.71
C LYS A 12 -19.27 24.44 6.77
N ALA A 13 -20.07 24.61 7.82
CA ALA A 13 -21.41 24.02 7.91
C ALA A 13 -22.29 24.46 6.73
N LYS A 14 -22.26 25.75 6.37
CA LYS A 14 -22.94 26.29 5.18
C LYS A 14 -22.46 25.67 3.87
N GLU A 15 -21.15 25.51 3.73
CA GLU A 15 -20.56 24.87 2.55
C GLU A 15 -21.01 23.41 2.40
N ILE A 16 -21.05 22.66 3.50
CA ILE A 16 -21.52 21.27 3.53
C ILE A 16 -23.01 21.21 3.19
N ALA A 17 -23.84 22.02 3.86
CA ALA A 17 -25.29 22.09 3.60
C ALA A 17 -25.58 22.35 2.12
N LYS A 18 -24.89 23.32 1.52
CA LYS A 18 -25.00 23.64 0.10
C LYS A 18 -24.52 22.51 -0.81
N ARG A 19 -23.38 21.88 -0.50
CA ARG A 19 -22.77 20.84 -1.34
C ARG A 19 -23.60 19.57 -1.41
N TYR A 20 -24.20 19.19 -0.29
CA TYR A 20 -24.97 17.94 -0.16
C TYR A 20 -26.48 18.14 -0.18
N HIS A 21 -26.95 19.36 -0.51
CA HIS A 21 -28.37 19.70 -0.60
C HIS A 21 -29.16 19.39 0.68
N ILE A 22 -28.63 19.81 1.83
CA ILE A 22 -29.23 19.57 3.15
C ILE A 22 -29.83 20.89 3.65
N ASP A 23 -31.14 20.89 3.93
CA ASP A 23 -31.86 22.09 4.36
C ASP A 23 -31.65 22.42 5.86
N ASP A 24 -31.27 21.43 6.67
CA ASP A 24 -31.06 21.58 8.10
C ASP A 24 -29.62 22.02 8.45
N GLU A 25 -29.27 23.24 8.05
CA GLU A 25 -27.95 23.85 8.35
C GLU A 25 -27.69 23.90 9.87
N LYS A 26 -28.74 24.06 10.68
CA LYS A 26 -28.61 24.15 12.15
C LYS A 26 -28.12 22.84 12.75
N ARG A 27 -28.66 21.70 12.28
CA ARG A 27 -28.21 20.38 12.72
C ARG A 27 -26.77 20.10 12.30
N ILE A 28 -26.40 20.45 11.07
CA ILE A 28 -25.00 20.35 10.61
C ILE A 28 -24.07 21.17 11.51
N LEU A 29 -24.43 22.43 11.78
CA LEU A 29 -23.65 23.30 12.66
C LEU A 29 -23.48 22.68 14.06
N ALA A 30 -24.57 22.19 14.66
CA ALA A 30 -24.52 21.58 15.99
C ALA A 30 -23.62 20.34 16.04
N ILE A 31 -23.69 19.46 15.03
CA ILE A 31 -22.82 18.29 14.91
C ILE A 31 -21.34 18.71 14.82
N MET A 32 -21.05 19.71 13.98
CA MET A 32 -19.68 20.19 13.79
C MET A 32 -19.13 20.88 15.04
N GLU A 33 -19.90 21.74 15.68
CA GLU A 33 -19.49 22.39 16.94
C GLU A 33 -19.17 21.36 18.01
N ASN A 34 -20.02 20.33 18.19
CA ASN A 34 -19.78 19.25 19.15
C ASN A 34 -18.50 18.45 18.84
N THR A 35 -18.24 18.19 17.56
CA THR A 35 -17.04 17.45 17.13
C THR A 35 -15.77 18.28 17.40
N VAL A 36 -15.79 19.57 17.07
CA VAL A 36 -14.65 20.47 17.25
C VAL A 36 -14.37 20.73 18.72
N ILE A 37 -15.40 20.98 19.54
CA ILE A 37 -15.24 21.20 20.98
C ILE A 37 -14.53 19.99 21.62
N ARG A 38 -14.99 18.77 21.31
CA ARG A 38 -14.35 17.55 21.83
C ARG A 38 -12.93 17.34 21.33
N ALA A 39 -12.63 17.72 20.09
CA ALA A 39 -11.27 17.65 19.57
C ALA A 39 -10.34 18.63 20.30
N LEU A 40 -10.82 19.83 20.61
CA LEU A 40 -10.05 20.87 21.34
C LEU A 40 -9.82 20.50 22.81
N ASP A 41 -10.75 19.80 23.45
CA ASP A 41 -10.61 19.34 24.85
C ASP A 41 -9.48 18.32 25.02
N ILE A 42 -8.98 17.70 23.93
CA ILE A 42 -8.02 16.58 23.96
C ILE A 42 -6.57 17.06 23.81
N ASN A 43 -6.27 18.33 24.11
CA ASN A 43 -4.92 18.91 24.01
C ASN A 43 -4.25 18.64 22.64
N LEU A 44 -5.00 18.82 21.54
CA LEU A 44 -4.35 18.91 20.23
C LEU A 44 -3.32 20.05 20.29
N PRO A 45 -2.11 19.87 19.72
CA PRO A 45 -1.10 20.91 19.71
C PRO A 45 -1.70 22.20 19.16
N LYS A 46 -1.71 23.27 19.97
CA LYS A 46 -2.07 24.61 19.52
C LYS A 46 -0.92 25.12 18.64
N ASP A 47 -0.90 24.69 17.39
CA ASP A 47 -0.05 25.30 16.38
C ASP A 47 -0.80 26.52 15.84
N ASP A 48 -0.32 27.71 16.21
CA ASP A 48 -0.95 29.02 15.93
C ASP A 48 -1.07 29.35 14.43
N SER A 49 -0.59 28.47 13.54
CA SER A 49 -0.41 28.76 12.13
C SER A 49 -1.46 28.19 11.16
N ASN A 50 -2.36 27.29 11.56
CA ASN A 50 -3.26 26.61 10.60
C ASN A 50 -4.73 26.48 11.05
N SER A 51 -5.54 27.47 10.66
CA SER A 51 -7.02 27.44 10.70
C SER A 51 -7.68 26.28 9.96
N HIS A 52 -6.93 25.53 9.15
CA HIS A 52 -7.41 24.37 8.39
C HIS A 52 -7.59 23.10 9.24
N HIS A 53 -6.88 22.96 10.37
CA HIS A 53 -6.94 21.75 11.20
C HIS A 53 -8.21 21.62 12.02
N ILE A 54 -8.88 22.74 12.32
CA ILE A 54 -10.14 22.79 13.06
C ILE A 54 -11.27 22.11 12.27
N VAL A 55 -11.10 21.97 10.94
CA VAL A 55 -12.12 21.44 10.04
C VAL A 55 -11.94 19.95 9.74
N THR A 56 -10.78 19.37 10.09
CA THR A 56 -10.44 17.96 9.86
C THR A 56 -10.47 17.16 11.16
N CYS A 57 -11.56 17.26 11.91
CA CYS A 57 -11.75 16.48 13.14
C CYS A 57 -12.34 15.10 12.82
N ILE A 58 -11.90 14.07 13.55
CA ILE A 58 -12.50 12.73 13.52
C ILE A 58 -13.39 12.60 14.75
N PRO A 59 -14.66 12.19 14.62
CA PRO A 59 -15.36 11.83 13.37
C PRO A 59 -15.69 13.03 12.47
N SER A 60 -15.66 12.86 11.15
CA SER A 60 -15.93 13.92 10.16
C SER A 60 -17.29 13.71 9.48
N LEU A 61 -18.23 14.64 9.67
CA LEU A 61 -19.55 14.59 9.01
C LEU A 61 -19.40 14.69 7.48
N GLU A 62 -18.45 15.50 7.00
CA GLU A 62 -18.19 15.64 5.58
C GLU A 62 -17.69 14.33 4.96
N ASP A 63 -16.90 13.54 5.69
CA ASP A 63 -16.47 12.22 5.24
C ASP A 63 -17.62 11.21 5.26
N ALA A 64 -18.46 11.20 6.29
CA ALA A 64 -19.65 10.36 6.32
C ALA A 64 -20.54 10.61 5.09
N LEU A 65 -20.80 11.88 4.76
CA LEU A 65 -21.61 12.31 3.61
C LEU A 65 -21.05 11.88 2.24
N LYS A 66 -19.78 11.50 2.14
CA LYS A 66 -19.21 10.92 0.90
C LYS A 66 -19.68 9.50 0.64
N TYR A 67 -20.07 8.77 1.69
CA TYR A 67 -20.34 7.33 1.64
C TYR A 67 -21.79 6.96 1.96
N MET A 68 -22.58 7.84 2.59
CA MET A 68 -23.97 7.55 2.95
C MET A 68 -24.91 8.74 2.73
N PRO A 69 -26.23 8.48 2.60
CA PRO A 69 -27.24 9.54 2.47
C PRO A 69 -27.22 10.53 3.65
N PRO A 70 -27.57 11.81 3.45
CA PRO A 70 -27.52 12.83 4.49
C PRO A 70 -28.21 12.48 5.80
N ASP A 71 -29.41 11.89 5.75
CA ASP A 71 -30.14 11.55 6.97
C ASP A 71 -29.44 10.47 7.79
N GLN A 72 -28.86 9.46 7.13
CA GLN A 72 -28.08 8.41 7.79
C GLN A 72 -26.78 8.97 8.35
N ALA A 73 -26.09 9.84 7.60
CA ALA A 73 -24.89 10.52 8.04
C ALA A 73 -25.15 11.36 9.30
N MET A 74 -26.21 12.17 9.32
CA MET A 74 -26.53 12.98 10.49
C MET A 74 -26.99 12.10 11.66
N GLN A 75 -27.78 11.05 11.42
CA GLN A 75 -28.24 10.12 12.44
C GLN A 75 -27.07 9.38 13.12
N LEU A 76 -26.01 9.04 12.39
CA LEU A 76 -24.79 8.45 12.93
C LEU A 76 -24.20 9.33 14.04
N PHE A 77 -24.19 10.65 13.87
CA PHE A 77 -23.63 11.60 14.84
C PHE A 77 -24.61 11.93 15.98
N ASP A 78 -25.91 11.82 15.76
CA ASP A 78 -26.92 12.09 16.79
C ASP A 78 -27.05 10.93 17.80
N ILE A 79 -26.94 9.69 17.32
CA ILE A 79 -27.20 8.49 18.14
C ILE A 79 -25.92 8.01 18.85
N HIS A 80 -24.76 8.17 18.21
CA HIS A 80 -23.53 7.59 18.74
C HIS A 80 -22.86 8.55 19.72
N ASN A 81 -22.32 7.96 20.79
CA ASN A 81 -21.33 8.67 21.60
C ASN A 81 -20.12 9.01 20.70
N LEU A 82 -19.87 10.31 20.48
CA LEU A 82 -18.82 10.78 19.58
C LEU A 82 -17.42 10.27 19.96
N ASP A 83 -17.14 10.01 21.25
CA ASP A 83 -15.85 9.43 21.67
C ASP A 83 -15.76 7.95 21.23
N LYS A 84 -16.86 7.21 21.37
CA LYS A 84 -16.95 5.82 20.90
C LYS A 84 -16.79 5.78 19.38
N LEU A 85 -17.52 6.62 18.65
CA LEU A 85 -17.45 6.71 17.19
C LEU A 85 -16.04 7.09 16.72
N ARG A 86 -15.41 8.09 17.37
CA ARG A 86 -14.02 8.47 17.10
C ARG A 86 -13.06 7.30 17.28
N LYS A 87 -13.18 6.57 18.40
CA LYS A 87 -12.33 5.41 18.70
C LYS A 87 -12.48 4.33 17.62
N ILE A 88 -13.71 4.03 17.20
CA ILE A 88 -13.98 3.03 16.16
C ILE A 88 -13.34 3.44 14.82
N ILE A 89 -13.58 4.68 14.38
CA ILE A 89 -13.00 5.19 13.12
C ILE A 89 -11.48 5.16 13.18
N PHE A 90 -10.89 5.61 14.30
CA PHE A 90 -9.44 5.61 14.47
C PHE A 90 -8.84 4.20 14.40
N LEU A 91 -9.44 3.24 15.11
CA LEU A 91 -9.00 1.84 15.05
C LEU A 91 -9.15 1.27 13.63
N TRP A 92 -10.25 1.59 12.94
CA TRP A 92 -10.48 1.19 11.56
C TRP A 92 -9.42 1.74 10.61
N GLU A 93 -9.10 3.02 10.71
CA GLU A 93 -8.05 3.65 9.90
C GLU A 93 -6.68 3.01 10.13
N ILE A 94 -6.34 2.66 11.38
CA ILE A 94 -5.10 1.91 11.67
C ILE A 94 -5.14 0.52 11.02
N LEU A 95 -6.24 -0.21 11.16
CA LEU A 95 -6.39 -1.56 10.61
C LEU A 95 -6.27 -1.60 9.09
N THR A 96 -6.87 -0.61 8.43
CA THR A 96 -6.88 -0.47 6.98
C THR A 96 -5.70 0.35 6.44
N PHE A 97 -4.84 0.85 7.32
CA PHE A 97 -3.62 1.54 6.91
C PHE A 97 -2.74 0.57 6.12
N PHE A 98 -2.26 1.01 4.97
CA PHE A 98 -1.58 0.13 4.00
C PHE A 98 -0.27 -0.50 4.52
N LYS A 99 0.31 0.03 5.60
CA LYS A 99 1.48 -0.55 6.29
C LYS A 99 1.12 -1.43 7.49
N THR A 100 -0.16 -1.57 7.81
CA THR A 100 -0.60 -2.49 8.86
C THR A 100 -0.72 -3.90 8.28
N PRO A 101 -0.13 -4.92 8.91
CA PRO A 101 -0.16 -6.30 8.42
C PRO A 101 -1.52 -6.99 8.64
N PHE A 102 -2.56 -6.44 8.02
CA PHE A 102 -3.93 -6.87 8.22
C PHE A 102 -4.29 -8.05 7.30
N TYR A 103 -3.84 -9.24 7.67
CA TYR A 103 -3.95 -10.47 6.87
C TYR A 103 -4.64 -11.60 7.64
N THR A 104 -5.35 -12.46 6.90
CA THR A 104 -5.63 -13.83 7.33
C THR A 104 -4.35 -14.67 7.27
N HIS A 105 -4.27 -15.81 7.95
CA HIS A 105 -3.10 -16.69 7.86
C HIS A 105 -2.79 -17.13 6.43
N LYS A 106 -3.83 -17.40 5.62
CA LYS A 106 -3.67 -17.75 4.21
C LYS A 106 -3.05 -16.61 3.41
N GLU A 107 -3.59 -15.39 3.52
CA GLU A 107 -3.04 -14.22 2.84
C GLU A 107 -1.61 -13.91 3.33
N LEU A 108 -1.34 -14.11 4.62
CA LEU A 108 -0.03 -13.94 5.22
C LEU A 108 1.00 -14.93 4.64
N ALA A 109 0.63 -16.20 4.49
CA ALA A 109 1.48 -17.19 3.83
C ALA A 109 1.74 -16.82 2.35
N GLU A 110 0.69 -16.44 1.61
CA GLU A 110 0.81 -16.04 0.21
C GLU A 110 1.70 -14.81 0.03
N ILE A 111 1.56 -13.80 0.90
CA ILE A 111 2.35 -12.58 0.81
C ILE A 111 3.82 -12.81 1.19
N ILE A 112 4.10 -13.65 2.21
CA ILE A 112 5.47 -14.06 2.56
C ILE A 112 6.12 -14.76 1.37
N LYS A 113 5.40 -15.69 0.71
CA LYS A 113 5.92 -16.40 -0.47
C LYS A 113 6.28 -15.44 -1.60
N LYS A 114 5.40 -14.49 -1.90
CA LYS A 114 5.69 -13.44 -2.90
C LYS A 114 6.88 -12.57 -2.50
N PHE A 115 7.01 -12.26 -1.20
CA PHE A 115 8.09 -11.45 -0.69
C PHE A 115 9.46 -12.15 -0.78
N ILE A 116 9.52 -13.48 -0.58
CA ILE A 116 10.73 -14.28 -0.82
C ILE A 116 11.19 -14.09 -2.28
N SER A 117 10.30 -14.32 -3.25
CA SER A 117 10.64 -14.13 -4.67
C SER A 117 11.02 -12.70 -5.00
N TYR A 118 10.41 -11.71 -4.34
CA TYR A 118 10.82 -10.31 -4.45
C TYR A 118 12.26 -10.10 -3.95
N LEU A 119 12.65 -10.64 -2.78
CA LEU A 119 14.01 -10.51 -2.26
C LEU A 119 15.03 -11.17 -3.18
N GLU A 120 14.74 -12.38 -3.67
CA GLU A 120 15.58 -13.11 -4.63
C GLU A 120 15.81 -12.28 -5.91
N ASN A 121 14.74 -11.67 -6.46
CA ASN A 121 14.86 -10.80 -7.63
C ASN A 121 15.71 -9.53 -7.37
N ASN A 122 15.85 -9.12 -6.10
CA ASN A 122 16.64 -7.96 -5.70
C ASN A 122 18.00 -8.34 -5.06
N GLU A 123 18.37 -9.63 -5.04
CA GLU A 123 19.53 -10.16 -4.31
C GLU A 123 20.82 -9.39 -4.62
N ASN A 124 21.13 -9.20 -5.90
CA ASN A 124 22.35 -8.55 -6.34
C ASN A 124 22.50 -7.13 -5.79
N SER A 125 21.42 -6.34 -5.82
CA SER A 125 21.45 -4.96 -5.31
C SER A 125 21.49 -4.92 -3.79
N LEU A 126 20.74 -5.80 -3.12
CA LEU A 126 20.74 -5.91 -1.67
C LEU A 126 22.09 -6.32 -1.11
N ILE A 127 22.80 -7.25 -1.74
CA ILE A 127 24.15 -7.64 -1.33
C ILE A 127 25.16 -6.54 -1.65
N SER A 128 25.11 -5.96 -2.85
CA SER A 128 26.12 -4.99 -3.31
C SER A 128 26.02 -3.61 -2.65
N ILE A 129 24.81 -3.06 -2.51
CA ILE A 129 24.60 -1.69 -2.04
C ILE A 129 23.71 -1.59 -0.79
N GLY A 130 22.89 -2.60 -0.52
CA GLY A 130 22.03 -2.65 0.67
C GLY A 130 20.58 -2.21 0.42
N TYR A 131 20.24 -1.89 -0.83
CA TYR A 131 18.93 -1.37 -1.22
C TYR A 131 18.30 -2.24 -2.31
N PRO A 132 16.97 -2.43 -2.34
CA PRO A 132 16.30 -3.14 -3.41
C PRO A 132 16.13 -2.25 -4.65
N GLU A 133 16.11 -2.81 -5.86
CA GLU A 133 15.84 -2.06 -7.10
C GLU A 133 14.33 -1.83 -7.34
N THR A 134 13.48 -2.46 -6.54
CA THR A 134 12.02 -2.36 -6.67
C THR A 134 11.37 -2.18 -5.30
N TYR A 135 10.15 -1.63 -5.26
CA TYR A 135 9.32 -1.48 -4.07
C TYR A 135 8.24 -2.56 -4.06
N PHE A 136 8.17 -3.35 -2.98
CA PHE A 136 7.22 -4.45 -2.85
C PHE A 136 5.82 -3.92 -2.53
N ASN A 137 5.02 -3.70 -3.57
CA ASN A 137 3.70 -3.06 -3.43
C ASN A 137 2.65 -3.94 -2.76
N ASP A 138 2.81 -5.27 -2.85
CA ASP A 138 1.81 -6.18 -2.28
C ASP A 138 1.81 -6.13 -0.74
N SER A 139 2.93 -5.74 -0.11
CA SER A 139 2.99 -5.43 1.33
C SER A 139 4.03 -4.36 1.65
N PRO A 140 3.59 -3.10 1.78
CA PRO A 140 4.39 -1.99 2.31
C PRO A 140 5.00 -2.27 3.68
N TRP A 141 4.27 -3.01 4.54
CA TRP A 141 4.79 -3.50 5.82
C TRP A 141 6.05 -4.37 5.67
N LEU A 142 6.01 -5.43 4.84
CA LEU A 142 7.18 -6.29 4.60
C LEU A 142 8.31 -5.52 3.92
N HIS A 143 7.96 -4.60 3.00
CA HIS A 143 8.96 -3.75 2.37
C HIS A 143 9.73 -2.94 3.41
N ASP A 144 9.02 -2.18 4.24
CA ASP A 144 9.64 -1.27 5.20
C ASP A 144 10.45 -2.04 6.25
N ILE A 145 9.93 -3.16 6.76
CA ILE A 145 10.61 -3.91 7.82
C ILE A 145 11.74 -4.78 7.28
N LEU A 146 11.60 -5.43 6.13
CA LEU A 146 12.52 -6.50 5.74
C LEU A 146 13.19 -6.31 4.38
N SER A 147 12.82 -5.33 3.55
CA SER A 147 13.42 -5.23 2.22
C SER A 147 14.87 -4.74 2.23
N LEU A 148 15.24 -3.93 3.22
CA LEU A 148 16.57 -3.33 3.28
C LEU A 148 17.61 -4.27 3.91
N MET A 149 18.86 -4.00 3.59
CA MET A 149 20.05 -4.53 4.26
C MET A 149 20.90 -3.37 4.74
N PHE A 150 21.77 -3.58 5.74
CA PHE A 150 22.67 -2.54 6.28
C PHE A 150 23.34 -1.71 5.17
N PRO A 151 22.89 -0.48 4.91
CA PRO A 151 23.43 0.32 3.83
C PRO A 151 24.67 1.06 4.33
N VAL A 152 25.80 0.98 3.63
CA VAL A 152 27.02 1.69 4.03
C VAL A 152 27.11 3.11 3.45
N LYS A 153 26.17 3.46 2.57
CA LYS A 153 26.00 4.78 1.95
C LYS A 153 24.52 5.16 1.96
N VAL A 154 24.24 6.44 1.97
CA VAL A 154 22.88 7.00 1.98
C VAL A 154 22.61 7.66 0.63
N PRO A 155 21.53 7.30 -0.08
CA PRO A 155 21.12 8.02 -1.28
C PRO A 155 20.69 9.45 -0.90
N LEU A 156 20.96 10.41 -1.77
CA LEU A 156 20.49 11.79 -1.61
C LEU A 156 18.97 11.86 -1.66
N PHE A 157 18.38 11.13 -2.61
CA PHE A 157 16.94 10.88 -2.72
C PHE A 157 16.74 9.62 -3.56
N ILE A 158 15.52 9.08 -3.48
CA ILE A 158 15.06 7.97 -4.31
C ILE A 158 14.12 8.59 -5.33
N LYS A 159 14.46 8.51 -6.63
CA LYS A 159 13.58 8.92 -7.71
C LYS A 159 12.43 7.92 -7.77
N ASP A 160 11.29 8.25 -7.18
CA ASP A 160 10.04 7.64 -7.54
C ASP A 160 9.55 8.31 -8.82
N LYS A 161 9.73 7.68 -9.98
CA LYS A 161 9.34 8.29 -11.26
C LYS A 161 7.82 8.52 -11.44
N ILE A 162 7.05 8.38 -10.35
CA ILE A 162 5.66 8.84 -10.22
C ILE A 162 5.60 10.37 -10.27
N SER A 163 6.53 11.09 -9.61
CA SER A 163 6.47 12.55 -9.47
C SER A 163 6.82 13.30 -10.77
N ASP A 164 7.64 12.71 -11.64
CA ASP A 164 8.10 13.31 -12.91
C ASP A 164 7.16 13.07 -14.11
N ALA A 165 6.14 12.22 -13.98
CA ALA A 165 5.28 11.82 -15.10
C ALA A 165 3.85 12.35 -14.98
N ASN A 166 3.65 13.62 -15.38
CA ASN A 166 2.34 14.15 -15.80
C ASN A 166 1.81 13.53 -17.11
N ASP A 167 2.21 12.31 -17.43
CA ASP A 167 1.92 11.71 -18.73
C ASP A 167 0.47 11.22 -18.80
N ALA A 168 -0.26 11.75 -19.78
CA ALA A 168 -1.70 11.59 -19.99
C ALA A 168 -2.15 10.17 -20.37
N SER A 169 -1.25 9.20 -20.34
CA SER A 169 -1.43 7.88 -20.94
C SER A 169 -1.93 6.80 -19.97
N GLY A 170 -2.06 7.10 -18.67
CA GLY A 170 -2.52 6.15 -17.66
C GLY A 170 -1.61 4.92 -17.51
N GLN A 171 -0.40 4.98 -18.04
CA GLN A 171 0.63 3.96 -17.86
C GLN A 171 1.63 4.48 -16.85
N HIS A 172 1.91 3.70 -15.80
CA HIS A 172 3.15 3.87 -15.06
C HIS A 172 4.22 3.02 -15.76
N PRO A 173 5.14 3.60 -16.57
CA PRO A 173 6.24 2.86 -17.21
C PRO A 173 7.32 2.37 -16.23
N TYR A 174 7.06 2.47 -14.93
CA TYR A 174 8.03 2.30 -13.84
C TYR A 174 7.66 1.16 -12.91
N ARG A 175 6.99 0.13 -13.45
CA ARG A 175 6.70 -1.10 -12.72
C ARG A 175 7.36 -2.28 -13.40
N ASP A 176 7.89 -3.21 -12.60
CA ASP A 176 8.43 -4.47 -13.10
C ASP A 176 7.32 -5.40 -13.64
N SER A 177 7.67 -6.62 -14.04
CA SER A 177 6.71 -7.62 -14.51
C SER A 177 5.69 -8.05 -13.46
N TYR A 178 5.96 -7.80 -12.18
CA TYR A 178 5.13 -8.16 -11.03
C TYR A 178 4.29 -6.97 -10.53
N GLY A 179 4.47 -5.77 -11.10
CA GLY A 179 3.77 -4.57 -10.68
C GLY A 179 4.46 -3.78 -9.57
N ASN A 180 5.66 -4.16 -9.13
CA ASN A 180 6.48 -3.45 -8.15
C ASN A 180 7.04 -2.16 -8.74
N LEU A 181 7.10 -1.07 -7.97
CA LEU A 181 7.67 0.19 -8.48
C LEU A 181 9.18 0.04 -8.63
N ILE A 182 9.75 0.50 -9.72
CA ILE A 182 11.21 0.51 -9.93
C ILE A 182 11.78 1.71 -9.17
N LEU A 183 12.79 1.46 -8.34
CA LEU A 183 13.48 2.44 -7.51
C LEU A 183 14.81 2.84 -8.15
N GLU A 184 15.04 4.15 -8.31
CA GLU A 184 16.31 4.68 -8.79
C GLU A 184 16.95 5.54 -7.69
N TYR A 185 18.14 5.12 -7.24
CA TYR A 185 18.87 5.78 -6.17
C TYR A 185 19.82 6.83 -6.72
N CYS A 186 19.63 8.08 -6.30
CA CYS A 186 20.53 9.18 -6.63
C CYS A 186 21.52 9.38 -5.50
N TRP A 187 22.80 9.52 -5.83
CA TRP A 187 23.87 9.68 -4.87
C TRP A 187 24.52 11.04 -5.00
N SER A 188 25.15 11.52 -3.93
CA SER A 188 25.88 12.78 -3.89
C SER A 188 27.32 12.55 -3.45
N LYS A 189 28.26 13.37 -3.95
CA LYS A 189 29.66 13.35 -3.47
C LYS A 189 29.80 13.94 -2.07
N GLU A 190 28.85 14.76 -1.66
CA GLU A 190 28.80 15.38 -0.34
C GLU A 190 27.74 14.68 0.50
N GLN A 191 28.03 14.43 1.78
CA GLN A 191 26.95 14.04 2.69
C GLN A 191 26.04 15.26 2.87
N SER A 192 24.72 15.05 2.71
CA SER A 192 23.76 16.13 2.90
C SER A 192 23.85 16.65 4.33
N ASN A 193 24.50 17.80 4.52
CA ASN A 193 24.28 18.60 5.71
C ASN A 193 22.80 19.02 5.68
N GLN A 194 22.12 18.91 6.82
CA GLN A 194 20.66 19.05 7.02
C GLN A 194 20.05 20.38 6.50
N GLU A 195 20.86 21.29 5.96
CA GLU A 195 20.51 22.65 5.56
C GLU A 195 20.83 23.01 4.10
N ALA A 196 21.52 22.14 3.34
CA ALA A 196 21.90 22.45 1.96
C ALA A 196 20.76 22.10 0.98
N SER A 197 20.26 23.08 0.22
CA SER A 197 19.26 22.85 -0.82
C SER A 197 19.77 21.82 -1.85
N ALA A 198 18.91 20.85 -2.20
CA ALA A 198 19.22 19.78 -3.14
C ALA A 198 19.74 20.29 -4.50
N GLU A 199 19.42 21.54 -4.87
CA GLU A 199 19.83 22.20 -6.11
C GLU A 199 21.34 22.45 -6.26
N LYS A 200 22.14 22.33 -5.18
CA LYS A 200 23.60 22.56 -5.23
C LYS A 200 24.45 21.28 -5.14
N GLN A 201 23.85 20.12 -4.94
CA GLN A 201 24.62 18.88 -4.72
C GLN A 201 24.97 18.20 -6.04
N GLN A 202 26.24 17.80 -6.20
CA GLN A 202 26.71 17.12 -7.40
C GLN A 202 26.31 15.63 -7.36
N GLU A 203 25.37 15.23 -8.23
CA GLU A 203 25.01 13.81 -8.43
C GLU A 203 26.26 12.98 -8.78
N CYS A 204 26.33 11.75 -8.25
CA CYS A 204 27.42 10.81 -8.52
C CYS A 204 26.95 9.35 -8.54
N SER A 205 27.87 8.44 -8.87
CA SER A 205 27.64 7.01 -8.76
C SER A 205 27.71 6.52 -7.32
N TYR A 206 27.12 5.36 -7.02
CA TYR A 206 27.27 4.71 -5.71
C TYR A 206 28.75 4.53 -5.33
N LYS A 207 29.64 4.26 -6.29
CA LYS A 207 31.08 4.07 -6.02
C LYS A 207 31.72 5.34 -5.45
N GLU A 208 31.34 6.49 -5.97
CA GLU A 208 31.89 7.81 -5.62
C GLU A 208 31.26 8.42 -4.37
N ALA A 209 30.05 7.99 -4.00
CA ALA A 209 29.36 8.49 -2.83
C ALA A 209 30.13 8.21 -1.53
N PRO A 210 30.07 9.10 -0.53
CA PRO A 210 30.73 8.89 0.76
C PRO A 210 30.07 7.75 1.54
N PHE A 211 30.85 7.05 2.37
CA PHE A 211 30.30 6.16 3.39
C PHE A 211 29.63 6.97 4.49
N ILE A 212 28.72 6.34 5.24
CA ILE A 212 28.14 6.93 6.45
C ILE A 212 29.27 7.31 7.42
N ASN A 213 29.30 8.58 7.86
CA ASN A 213 30.41 9.16 8.62
C ASN A 213 30.57 8.56 10.02
N ARG A 214 29.50 8.00 10.59
CA ARG A 214 29.51 7.35 11.90
C ARG A 214 30.00 5.90 11.86
N LEU A 215 30.19 5.33 10.67
CA LEU A 215 30.72 3.97 10.53
C LEU A 215 32.24 4.01 10.34
N THR A 216 32.94 3.21 11.13
CA THR A 216 34.36 2.96 10.94
C THR A 216 34.61 2.12 9.68
N LYS A 217 35.82 2.18 9.13
CA LYS A 217 36.22 1.33 8.00
C LYS A 217 36.04 -0.17 8.31
N GLN A 218 36.37 -0.59 9.53
CA GLN A 218 36.22 -1.98 9.96
C GLN A 218 34.75 -2.42 10.00
N GLU A 219 33.83 -1.55 10.42
CA GLU A 219 32.39 -1.82 10.39
C GLU A 219 31.85 -1.88 8.96
N ILE A 220 32.32 -0.98 8.07
CA ILE A 220 31.93 -0.98 6.66
C ILE A 220 32.32 -2.29 5.97
N ASP A 221 33.56 -2.74 6.17
CA ASP A 221 34.06 -3.98 5.57
C ASP A 221 33.32 -5.19 6.15
N TYR A 222 33.10 -5.20 7.47
CA TYR A 222 32.31 -6.22 8.14
C TYR A 222 30.86 -6.29 7.63
N ILE A 223 30.18 -5.15 7.46
CA ILE A 223 28.81 -5.07 6.93
C ILE A 223 28.77 -5.68 5.52
N LYS A 224 29.70 -5.30 4.64
CA LYS A 224 29.73 -5.81 3.26
C LYS A 224 29.89 -7.32 3.20
N GLU A 225 30.78 -7.88 4.02
CA GLU A 225 30.97 -9.33 4.10
C GLU A 225 29.74 -10.06 4.66
N LEU A 226 29.02 -9.41 5.57
CA LEU A 226 27.91 -10.01 6.29
C LEU A 226 26.57 -9.97 5.51
N ARG A 227 26.39 -9.03 4.57
CA ARG A 227 25.14 -8.90 3.82
C ARG A 227 24.68 -10.19 3.15
N ALA A 228 25.58 -10.93 2.51
CA ALA A 228 25.23 -12.20 1.88
C ALA A 228 24.76 -13.24 2.92
N LYS A 229 25.40 -13.30 4.09
CA LYS A 229 24.97 -14.19 5.18
C LYS A 229 23.61 -13.78 5.75
N LEU A 230 23.38 -12.48 5.93
CA LEU A 230 22.10 -11.94 6.39
C LEU A 230 20.98 -12.14 5.35
N PHE A 231 21.30 -12.05 4.06
CA PHE A 231 20.36 -12.35 2.98
C PHE A 231 19.88 -13.78 3.07
N ASN A 232 20.80 -14.73 3.11
CA ASN A 232 20.46 -16.15 3.21
C ASN A 232 19.71 -16.45 4.52
N LEU A 233 20.11 -15.86 5.65
CA LEU A 233 19.35 -16.00 6.89
C LEU A 233 17.91 -15.48 6.74
N LYS A 234 17.71 -14.31 6.13
CA LYS A 234 16.39 -13.71 5.94
C LYS A 234 15.49 -14.60 5.07
N ILE A 235 16.04 -15.17 4.00
CA ILE A 235 15.34 -16.13 3.14
C ILE A 235 14.91 -17.37 3.95
N ASP A 236 15.84 -18.03 4.67
CA ASP A 236 15.50 -19.20 5.51
C ASP A 236 14.41 -18.91 6.55
N LEU A 237 14.49 -17.74 7.19
CA LEU A 237 13.50 -17.33 8.19
C LEU A 237 12.13 -17.11 7.54
N LEU A 238 12.06 -16.46 6.37
CA LEU A 238 10.82 -16.28 5.63
C LEU A 238 10.23 -17.60 5.14
N GLU A 239 11.06 -18.54 4.67
CA GLU A 239 10.63 -19.90 4.30
C GLU A 239 10.05 -20.65 5.51
N THR A 240 10.69 -20.51 6.67
CA THR A 240 10.20 -21.04 7.94
C THR A 240 8.84 -20.41 8.29
N SER A 241 8.71 -19.08 8.23
CA SER A 241 7.45 -18.39 8.48
C SER A 241 6.34 -18.83 7.51
N PHE A 242 6.65 -18.98 6.23
CA PHE A 242 5.72 -19.50 5.22
C PHE A 242 5.24 -20.91 5.58
N LYS A 243 6.16 -21.80 5.95
CA LYS A 243 5.85 -23.17 6.40
C LYS A 243 4.92 -23.15 7.62
N TYR A 244 5.18 -22.33 8.64
CA TYR A 244 4.35 -22.34 9.85
C TYR A 244 2.99 -21.69 9.66
N THR A 245 2.92 -20.59 8.91
CA THR A 245 1.65 -19.89 8.59
C THR A 245 0.75 -20.70 7.65
N SER A 246 1.31 -21.60 6.83
CA SER A 246 0.52 -22.45 5.92
C SER A 246 -0.12 -23.68 6.57
N PHE A 247 0.38 -24.15 7.71
CA PHE A 247 0.01 -25.45 8.29
C PHE A 247 -0.50 -25.37 9.74
N ASP A 248 -0.86 -24.18 10.22
CA ASP A 248 -1.41 -23.91 11.56
C ASP A 248 -0.61 -24.60 12.69
N LYS A 249 0.65 -24.18 12.84
CA LYS A 249 1.64 -24.80 13.73
C LYS A 249 1.92 -23.94 14.97
N SER A 250 2.47 -24.58 16.00
CA SER A 250 2.82 -23.93 17.27
C SER A 250 3.81 -22.78 17.12
N ALA A 251 3.50 -21.65 17.77
CA ALA A 251 4.39 -20.49 17.88
C ALA A 251 5.71 -20.82 18.58
N ASP A 252 5.70 -21.74 19.55
CA ASP A 252 6.92 -22.13 20.27
C ASP A 252 7.89 -22.88 19.35
N SER A 253 7.39 -23.86 18.60
CA SER A 253 8.21 -24.62 17.64
C SER A 253 8.74 -23.71 16.52
N TYR A 254 7.92 -22.77 16.06
CA TYR A 254 8.34 -21.75 15.09
C TYR A 254 9.53 -20.93 15.61
N LEU A 255 9.40 -20.38 16.82
CA LEU A 255 10.44 -19.57 17.43
C LEU A 255 11.72 -20.39 17.66
N ASP A 256 11.60 -21.61 18.17
CA ASP A 256 12.76 -22.45 18.44
C ASP A 256 13.54 -22.78 17.14
N GLU A 257 12.83 -23.06 16.03
CA GLU A 257 13.42 -23.29 14.70
C GLU A 257 14.12 -22.01 14.16
N CYS A 258 13.44 -20.86 14.22
CA CYS A 258 14.01 -19.58 13.77
C CYS A 258 15.23 -19.15 14.59
N LEU A 259 15.17 -19.23 15.92
CA LEU A 259 16.26 -18.83 16.80
C LEU A 259 17.47 -19.76 16.64
N THR A 260 17.22 -21.06 16.43
CA THR A 260 18.28 -22.02 16.10
C THR A 260 18.97 -21.65 14.78
N SER A 261 18.22 -21.30 13.74
CA SER A 261 18.79 -20.86 12.46
C SER A 261 19.63 -19.59 12.59
N ILE A 262 19.14 -18.59 13.33
CA ILE A 262 19.88 -17.35 13.62
C ILE A 262 21.20 -17.68 14.32
N TYR A 263 21.16 -18.50 15.37
CA TYR A 263 22.34 -18.87 16.13
C TYR A 263 23.34 -19.64 15.29
N GLN A 264 22.89 -20.60 14.48
CA GLN A 264 23.76 -21.41 13.62
C GLN A 264 24.43 -20.60 12.50
N LYS A 265 23.71 -19.64 11.89
CA LYS A 265 24.23 -18.88 10.74
C LYS A 265 25.04 -17.65 11.12
N LEU A 266 24.68 -16.98 12.22
CA LEU A 266 25.38 -15.78 12.66
C LEU A 266 26.34 -16.07 13.82
N GLY A 267 25.96 -16.91 14.79
CA GLY A 267 26.66 -17.00 16.08
C GLY A 267 26.42 -15.77 16.96
N SER A 268 26.69 -15.90 18.26
CA SER A 268 26.43 -14.84 19.26
C SER A 268 27.18 -13.54 18.96
N ASP A 269 28.46 -13.64 18.63
CA ASP A 269 29.35 -12.48 18.52
C ASP A 269 28.94 -11.56 17.35
N ASN A 270 28.42 -12.16 16.27
CA ASN A 270 27.90 -11.38 15.15
C ASN A 270 26.57 -10.72 15.48
N VAL A 271 25.71 -11.34 16.29
CA VAL A 271 24.45 -10.73 16.71
C VAL A 271 24.71 -9.50 17.59
N ASP A 272 25.62 -9.61 18.56
CA ASP A 272 25.97 -8.47 19.43
C ASP A 272 26.60 -7.33 18.65
N LYS A 273 27.52 -7.65 17.74
CA LYS A 273 28.16 -6.65 16.88
C LYS A 273 27.15 -5.98 15.94
N LEU A 274 26.20 -6.74 15.40
CA LEU A 274 25.12 -6.19 14.56
C LEU A 274 24.19 -5.27 15.35
N ALA A 275 23.85 -5.63 16.59
CA ALA A 275 23.01 -4.79 17.46
C ALA A 275 23.72 -3.46 17.77
N LEU A 276 25.04 -3.49 18.01
CA LEU A 276 25.82 -2.27 18.21
C LEU A 276 25.83 -1.40 16.94
N ILE A 277 26.07 -2.00 15.78
CA ILE A 277 26.00 -1.30 14.49
C ILE A 277 24.61 -0.67 14.28
N GLU A 278 23.54 -1.41 14.55
CA GLU A 278 22.16 -0.94 14.37
C GLU A 278 21.82 0.27 15.27
N SER A 279 22.38 0.33 16.49
CA SER A 279 22.26 1.53 17.34
C SER A 279 22.82 2.78 16.66
N THR A 280 23.91 2.65 15.90
CA THR A 280 24.48 3.75 15.11
C THR A 280 23.50 4.24 14.03
N TYR A 281 22.74 3.33 13.40
CA TYR A 281 21.73 3.69 12.40
C TYR A 281 20.50 4.37 12.99
N SER A 282 20.10 4.00 14.21
CA SER A 282 18.96 4.63 14.90
C SER A 282 19.16 6.12 15.15
N GLU A 283 20.42 6.55 15.26
CA GLU A 283 20.79 7.96 15.43
C GLU A 283 20.96 8.72 14.10
N ILE A 284 20.89 8.03 12.96
CA ILE A 284 21.01 8.61 11.62
C ILE A 284 19.62 8.82 11.04
N SER A 285 19.22 10.08 10.89
CA SER A 285 18.00 10.46 10.17
C SER A 285 18.33 10.82 8.71
N ILE A 286 17.63 10.20 7.75
CA ILE A 286 17.70 10.58 6.33
C ILE A 286 16.62 11.60 6.01
N ASN A 287 16.96 12.54 5.13
CA ASN A 287 16.01 13.42 4.45
C ASN A 287 15.20 12.62 3.41
N TYR A 288 13.93 12.35 3.67
CA TYR A 288 13.01 11.97 2.60
C TYR A 288 12.40 13.25 2.02
N SER A 289 12.84 13.66 0.84
CA SER A 289 12.17 14.70 0.06
C SER A 289 11.10 14.06 -0.82
N PHE A 290 9.83 14.13 -0.42
CA PHE A 290 8.72 13.92 -1.34
C PHE A 290 8.52 15.20 -2.15
N SER A 291 8.82 15.17 -3.45
CA SER A 291 8.51 16.29 -4.34
C SER A 291 6.99 16.37 -4.55
N ARG A 292 6.32 17.22 -3.76
CA ARG A 292 4.93 17.60 -4.09
C ARG A 292 4.95 18.53 -5.30
N GLN A 293 4.10 18.26 -6.28
CA GLN A 293 3.83 19.16 -7.42
C GLN A 293 3.19 20.51 -7.00
N SER A 294 2.94 20.78 -5.72
CA SER A 294 2.18 21.97 -5.29
C SER A 294 2.66 22.61 -3.97
N GLY A 295 3.95 22.91 -3.85
CA GLY A 295 4.48 23.82 -2.84
C GLY A 295 5.32 23.15 -1.74
N LEU A 296 6.53 23.70 -1.58
CA LEU A 296 7.64 23.42 -0.65
C LEU A 296 7.87 21.93 -0.26
N PRO A 297 9.06 21.36 -0.53
CA PRO A 297 9.39 20.01 -0.09
C PRO A 297 9.29 19.94 1.44
N ARG A 298 8.35 19.14 1.95
CA ARG A 298 8.28 18.84 3.38
C ARG A 298 9.37 17.81 3.65
N ILE A 299 10.46 18.26 4.27
CA ILE A 299 11.54 17.38 4.71
C ILE A 299 11.00 16.56 5.88
N VAL A 300 10.78 15.26 5.66
CA VAL A 300 10.48 14.33 6.75
C VAL A 300 11.76 13.58 7.07
N TYR A 301 12.28 13.81 8.27
CA TYR A 301 13.39 13.06 8.82
C TYR A 301 12.86 11.71 9.30
N GLN A 302 13.29 10.62 8.66
CA GLN A 302 13.05 9.27 9.19
C GLN A 302 14.39 8.57 9.46
N PRO A 303 14.52 7.84 10.57
CA PRO A 303 15.67 6.99 10.81
C PRO A 303 15.87 6.01 9.65
N ILE A 304 17.12 5.64 9.37
CA ILE A 304 17.40 4.58 8.40
C ILE A 304 16.85 3.28 8.96
N GLN A 305 15.79 2.75 8.33
CA GLN A 305 15.42 1.36 8.55
C GLN A 305 16.48 0.48 7.87
N THR A 306 17.14 -0.38 8.63
CA THR A 306 18.26 -1.21 8.15
C THR A 306 17.79 -2.58 7.66
N GLY A 307 16.52 -2.93 7.90
CA GLY A 307 15.96 -4.26 7.68
C GLY A 307 16.75 -5.38 8.37
N ALA A 308 17.42 -5.04 9.47
CA ALA A 308 18.43 -5.87 10.10
C ALA A 308 17.90 -6.68 11.29
N ILE A 309 18.71 -6.89 12.33
CA ILE A 309 18.41 -7.90 13.36
C ILE A 309 17.19 -7.51 14.19
N GLN A 310 17.01 -6.22 14.53
CA GLN A 310 15.78 -5.76 15.19
C GLN A 310 14.57 -5.98 14.31
N SER A 311 14.66 -5.64 13.02
CA SER A 311 13.56 -5.82 12.07
C SER A 311 13.20 -7.29 11.84
N ILE A 312 14.21 -8.17 11.84
CA ILE A 312 14.01 -9.63 11.83
C ILE A 312 13.24 -10.04 13.08
N PHE A 313 13.66 -9.63 14.28
CA PHE A 313 12.93 -9.96 15.50
C PHE A 313 11.51 -9.39 15.52
N SER A 314 11.29 -8.20 14.94
CA SER A 314 9.95 -7.64 14.73
C SER A 314 9.06 -8.51 13.89
N PHE A 315 9.58 -8.98 12.77
CA PHE A 315 8.88 -9.91 11.93
C PHE A 315 8.61 -11.25 12.66
N LEU A 316 9.62 -11.83 13.30
CA LEU A 316 9.46 -13.10 14.03
C LEU A 316 8.44 -13.00 15.16
N PHE A 317 8.48 -11.90 15.93
CA PHE A 317 7.50 -11.62 16.97
C PHE A 317 6.08 -11.57 16.41
N PHE A 318 5.88 -10.81 15.32
CA PHE A 318 4.58 -10.71 14.66
C PHE A 318 4.06 -12.06 14.18
N ILE A 319 4.89 -12.87 13.51
CA ILE A 319 4.46 -14.20 13.07
C ILE A 319 4.11 -15.09 14.25
N ALA A 320 4.96 -15.11 15.29
CA ALA A 320 4.71 -15.93 16.47
C ALA A 320 3.46 -15.49 17.24
N SER A 321 3.19 -14.18 17.33
CA SER A 321 1.98 -13.66 17.95
C SER A 321 0.74 -13.99 17.13
N GLU A 322 0.80 -13.95 15.80
CA GLU A 322 -0.32 -14.36 14.95
C GLU A 322 -0.58 -15.88 14.99
N LEU A 323 0.45 -16.70 15.14
CA LEU A 323 0.27 -18.15 15.36
C LEU A 323 -0.35 -18.44 16.74
N GLN A 324 0.05 -17.71 17.78
CA GLN A 324 -0.39 -17.97 19.15
C GLN A 324 -1.75 -17.33 19.49
N LEU A 325 -1.98 -16.10 19.03
CA LEU A 325 -3.10 -15.24 19.42
C LEU A 325 -4.07 -14.98 18.26
N SER A 326 -3.60 -15.13 17.01
CA SER A 326 -4.37 -14.93 15.78
C SER A 326 -5.16 -13.63 15.78
N ILE A 327 -4.51 -12.53 16.19
CA ILE A 327 -5.19 -11.26 16.41
C ILE A 327 -5.73 -10.74 15.09
N MET A 328 -4.86 -10.56 14.09
CA MET A 328 -5.22 -10.06 12.76
C MET A 328 -6.09 -11.08 12.02
N HIS A 329 -5.70 -12.36 12.05
CA HIS A 329 -6.44 -13.39 11.34
C HIS A 329 -7.90 -13.49 11.79
N SER A 330 -8.14 -13.64 13.10
CA SER A 330 -9.50 -13.81 13.60
C SER A 330 -10.33 -12.53 13.47
N PHE A 331 -9.69 -11.35 13.53
CA PHE A 331 -10.36 -10.08 13.31
C PHE A 331 -10.78 -9.92 11.84
N LYS A 332 -9.85 -10.14 10.91
CA LYS A 332 -10.11 -10.02 9.48
C LYS A 332 -11.16 -11.03 9.01
N SER A 333 -11.06 -12.28 9.47
CA SER A 333 -12.02 -13.34 9.10
C SER A 333 -13.43 -12.99 9.55
N LYS A 334 -13.61 -12.56 10.80
CA LYS A 334 -14.91 -12.11 11.31
C LYS A 334 -15.45 -10.90 10.54
N LEU A 335 -14.60 -9.95 10.18
CA LEU A 335 -15.04 -8.82 9.36
C LEU A 335 -15.49 -9.27 7.98
N LEU A 336 -14.71 -10.11 7.30
CA LEU A 336 -15.10 -10.67 6.01
C LEU A 336 -16.46 -11.40 6.09
N ASP A 337 -16.72 -12.14 7.16
CA ASP A 337 -18.02 -12.78 7.38
C ASP A 337 -19.15 -11.75 7.54
N LEU A 338 -18.91 -10.67 8.29
CA LEU A 338 -19.89 -9.61 8.55
C LEU A 338 -20.12 -8.67 7.34
N THR A 339 -19.19 -8.63 6.40
CA THR A 339 -19.19 -7.71 5.25
C THR A 339 -19.32 -8.44 3.91
N ASN A 340 -19.72 -9.71 3.92
CA ASN A 340 -19.87 -10.55 2.73
C ASN A 340 -18.59 -10.59 1.85
N GLY A 341 -17.43 -10.64 2.48
CA GLY A 341 -16.13 -10.83 1.84
C GLY A 341 -15.43 -9.55 1.38
N SER A 342 -15.98 -8.36 1.64
CA SER A 342 -15.38 -7.08 1.24
C SER A 342 -14.92 -6.26 2.45
N ILE A 343 -13.70 -5.75 2.45
CA ILE A 343 -13.22 -4.82 3.48
C ILE A 343 -13.17 -3.41 2.86
N PRO A 344 -14.09 -2.52 3.25
CA PRO A 344 -14.15 -1.17 2.71
C PRO A 344 -12.92 -0.31 3.06
N SER A 345 -12.76 0.80 2.36
CA SER A 345 -11.66 1.73 2.63
C SER A 345 -11.97 2.68 3.80
N SER A 346 -13.26 2.91 4.08
CA SER A 346 -13.71 3.78 5.16
C SER A 346 -14.70 3.07 6.08
N TYR A 347 -14.64 3.39 7.37
CA TYR A 347 -15.64 2.97 8.35
C TYR A 347 -17.05 3.46 7.97
N TYR A 348 -17.17 4.62 7.32
CA TYR A 348 -18.47 5.15 6.91
C TYR A 348 -19.18 4.27 5.87
N GLU A 349 -18.43 3.52 5.05
CA GLU A 349 -19.03 2.52 4.16
C GLU A 349 -19.67 1.38 4.98
N LEU A 350 -19.01 0.95 6.07
CA LEU A 350 -19.51 -0.09 6.98
C LEU A 350 -20.70 0.38 7.80
N ALA A 351 -20.73 1.65 8.21
CA ALA A 351 -21.77 2.21 9.07
C ALA A 351 -23.18 2.15 8.43
N SER A 352 -23.25 1.95 7.11
CA SER A 352 -24.49 1.74 6.37
C SER A 352 -25.01 0.29 6.39
N LEU A 353 -24.21 -0.67 6.87
CA LEU A 353 -24.53 -2.09 6.85
C LEU A 353 -25.43 -2.49 8.05
N PRO A 354 -26.38 -3.43 7.85
CA PRO A 354 -27.19 -3.96 8.95
C PRO A 354 -26.37 -4.65 10.05
N THR A 355 -25.17 -5.12 9.73
CA THR A 355 -24.25 -5.82 10.63
C THR A 355 -23.37 -4.89 11.46
N ILE A 356 -23.56 -3.56 11.38
CA ILE A 356 -22.68 -2.56 12.00
C ILE A 356 -22.47 -2.78 13.50
N ALA A 357 -23.50 -3.19 14.26
CA ALA A 357 -23.34 -3.46 15.68
C ALA A 357 -22.31 -4.58 15.96
N GLY A 358 -22.33 -5.65 15.14
CA GLY A 358 -21.34 -6.71 15.22
C GLY A 358 -19.95 -6.28 14.77
N ILE A 359 -19.88 -5.37 13.79
CA ILE A 359 -18.62 -4.79 13.31
C ILE A 359 -17.99 -3.91 14.39
N ASP A 360 -18.77 -3.04 15.03
CA ASP A 360 -18.35 -2.19 16.14
C ASP A 360 -17.79 -3.02 17.30
N ASP A 361 -18.50 -4.09 17.67
CA ASP A 361 -18.06 -4.99 18.72
C ASP A 361 -16.74 -5.68 18.35
N VAL A 362 -16.59 -6.11 17.09
CA VAL A 362 -15.32 -6.68 16.60
C VAL A 362 -14.20 -5.63 16.71
N ILE A 363 -14.41 -4.42 16.18
CA ILE A 363 -13.43 -3.31 16.21
C ILE A 363 -13.02 -2.98 17.65
N LEU A 364 -13.97 -2.78 18.56
CA LEU A 364 -13.69 -2.41 19.93
C LEU A 364 -13.00 -3.51 20.73
N ASN A 365 -13.27 -4.78 20.39
CA ASN A 365 -12.61 -5.90 21.05
C ASN A 365 -11.12 -6.03 20.70
N ILE A 366 -10.60 -5.32 19.69
CA ILE A 366 -9.17 -5.37 19.37
C ILE A 366 -8.30 -4.86 20.52
N SER A 367 -8.75 -3.82 21.23
CA SER A 367 -8.05 -3.26 22.38
C SER A 367 -7.94 -4.25 23.53
N SER A 368 -8.93 -5.13 23.72
CA SER A 368 -8.90 -6.18 24.77
C SER A 368 -7.83 -7.24 24.55
N ARG A 369 -7.28 -7.34 23.35
CA ARG A 369 -6.21 -8.30 23.00
C ARG A 369 -4.81 -7.76 23.29
N ALA A 370 -4.72 -6.48 23.63
CA ALA A 370 -3.48 -5.79 23.97
C ALA A 370 -2.73 -6.45 25.12
N ASP A 371 -3.45 -6.82 26.17
CA ASP A 371 -2.84 -7.43 27.36
C ASP A 371 -2.26 -8.81 27.06
N LYS A 372 -2.92 -9.58 26.18
CA LYS A 372 -2.43 -10.90 25.75
C LYS A 372 -1.15 -10.78 24.93
N GLU A 373 -1.11 -9.82 24.02
CA GLU A 373 0.09 -9.54 23.23
C GLU A 373 1.25 -9.06 24.10
N LYS A 374 0.97 -8.20 25.10
CA LYS A 374 1.98 -7.75 26.07
C LYS A 374 2.56 -8.92 26.89
N VAL A 375 1.71 -9.81 27.40
CA VAL A 375 2.15 -11.01 28.12
C VAL A 375 2.99 -11.91 27.21
N PHE A 376 2.57 -12.08 25.95
CA PHE A 376 3.31 -12.85 24.97
C PHE A 376 4.68 -12.21 24.66
N PHE A 377 4.73 -10.88 24.52
CA PHE A 377 5.97 -10.13 24.31
C PHE A 377 6.99 -10.34 25.42
N GLU A 378 6.57 -10.31 26.69
CA GLU A 378 7.49 -10.59 27.81
C GLU A 378 8.03 -12.02 27.77
N SER A 379 7.20 -13.00 27.35
CA SER A 379 7.66 -14.39 27.17
C SER A 379 8.66 -14.51 26.01
N PHE A 380 8.38 -13.87 24.87
CA PHE A 380 9.27 -13.78 23.72
C PHE A 380 10.61 -13.13 24.09
N ARG A 381 10.57 -12.02 24.82
CA ARG A 381 11.77 -11.32 25.33
C ARG A 381 12.61 -12.21 26.23
N LYS A 382 11.96 -12.99 27.10
CA LYS A 382 12.65 -13.95 27.98
C LYS A 382 13.34 -15.06 27.17
N LYS A 383 12.71 -15.56 26.09
CA LYS A 383 13.34 -16.52 25.17
C LYS A 383 14.57 -15.93 24.47
N LEU A 384 14.48 -14.71 23.94
CA LEU A 384 15.63 -14.03 23.33
C LEU A 384 16.77 -13.79 24.33
N SER A 385 16.44 -13.42 25.56
CA SER A 385 17.45 -13.21 26.62
C SER A 385 18.19 -14.51 26.98
N ALA A 386 17.50 -15.65 26.95
CA ALA A 386 18.09 -16.96 27.24
C ALA A 386 19.17 -17.38 26.23
N ILE A 387 19.08 -16.88 24.99
CA ILE A 387 20.08 -17.10 23.94
C ILE A 387 21.10 -15.95 23.83
N LYS A 388 21.19 -15.11 24.88
CA LYS A 388 22.11 -13.97 25.00
C LYS A 388 21.95 -12.91 23.92
N ILE A 389 20.78 -12.81 23.29
CA ILE A 389 20.50 -11.75 22.32
C ILE A 389 19.93 -10.54 23.06
N PRO A 390 20.59 -9.38 23.03
CA PRO A 390 20.07 -8.19 23.68
C PRO A 390 18.80 -7.72 22.95
N VAL A 391 17.69 -7.67 23.70
CA VAL A 391 16.40 -7.22 23.18
C VAL A 391 16.28 -5.71 23.40
N TRP A 392 16.50 -4.96 22.34
CA TRP A 392 16.36 -3.50 22.30
C TRP A 392 14.96 -3.03 21.91
N VAL A 393 14.02 -3.96 21.80
CA VAL A 393 12.77 -3.71 21.12
C VAL A 393 11.66 -3.36 22.10
N SER A 394 10.89 -2.34 21.76
CA SER A 394 9.70 -1.89 22.49
C SER A 394 8.43 -2.41 21.81
N PRO A 395 7.34 -2.71 22.54
CA PRO A 395 6.01 -2.93 21.98
C PRO A 395 5.54 -1.85 21.00
N GLN A 396 6.08 -0.63 21.13
CA GLN A 396 5.81 0.52 20.28
C GLN A 396 6.48 0.40 18.90
N ASP A 397 7.61 -0.29 18.81
CA ASP A 397 8.41 -0.43 17.58
C ASP A 397 7.79 -1.43 16.59
N TYR A 398 6.85 -2.25 17.06
CA TYR A 398 6.17 -3.27 16.26
C TYR A 398 4.86 -2.79 15.64
N GLY A 399 4.45 -1.54 15.89
CA GLY A 399 3.18 -1.02 15.38
C GLY A 399 1.98 -1.86 15.81
N SER A 400 2.05 -2.52 16.98
CA SER A 400 0.94 -3.33 17.46
C SER A 400 -0.29 -2.44 17.61
N ILE A 401 -1.41 -2.87 16.99
CA ILE A 401 -2.67 -2.11 17.06
C ILE A 401 -3.08 -1.88 18.52
N SER A 402 -2.73 -2.84 19.38
CA SER A 402 -2.73 -2.76 20.84
C SER A 402 -2.01 -1.53 21.40
N ALA A 403 -0.72 -1.36 21.11
CA ALA A 403 0.06 -0.24 21.62
C ALA A 403 -0.45 1.10 21.07
N ILE A 404 -0.87 1.13 19.81
CA ILE A 404 -1.45 2.33 19.19
C ILE A 404 -2.81 2.66 19.84
N ALA A 405 -3.65 1.67 20.09
CA ALA A 405 -4.92 1.84 20.80
C ALA A 405 -4.71 2.35 22.23
N GLN A 406 -3.73 1.81 22.96
CA GLN A 406 -3.38 2.28 24.31
C GLN A 406 -2.85 3.73 24.31
N GLN A 407 -2.04 4.11 23.32
CA GLN A 407 -1.56 5.48 23.21
C GLN A 407 -2.70 6.46 22.85
N PHE A 408 -3.66 6.03 22.04
CA PHE A 408 -4.89 6.79 21.77
C PHE A 408 -5.72 6.97 23.04
N GLU A 409 -5.96 5.90 23.80
CA GLU A 409 -6.68 5.96 25.09
C GLU A 409 -5.98 6.87 26.11
N ALA A 410 -4.65 6.89 26.10
CA ALA A 410 -3.84 7.77 26.95
C ALA A 410 -3.81 9.24 26.48
N GLY A 411 -4.50 9.59 25.39
CA GLY A 411 -4.48 10.94 24.80
C GLY A 411 -3.12 11.34 24.23
N LYS A 412 -2.20 10.40 24.03
CA LYS A 412 -0.83 10.64 23.57
C LYS A 412 -0.69 10.67 22.05
N LEU A 413 -1.72 10.22 21.32
CA LEU A 413 -1.79 10.33 19.86
C LEU A 413 -2.70 11.50 19.47
N SER A 414 -2.10 12.60 19.04
CA SER A 414 -2.78 13.62 18.23
C SER A 414 -2.74 13.15 16.79
N PHE A 415 -3.85 12.58 16.31
CA PHE A 415 -3.93 12.16 14.93
C PHE A 415 -4.01 13.40 14.04
N ILE A 416 -2.92 13.65 13.30
CA ILE A 416 -3.00 14.45 12.09
C ILE A 416 -3.62 13.53 11.03
N PRO A 417 -4.79 13.85 10.45
CA PRO A 417 -5.44 12.99 9.49
C PRO A 417 -4.48 12.62 8.34
N PRO A 418 -4.48 11.36 7.87
CA PRO A 418 -3.73 10.91 6.70
C PRO A 418 -4.20 11.58 5.42
N GLU A 419 -5.17 12.50 5.48
CA GLU A 419 -5.42 13.48 4.42
C GLU A 419 -4.20 14.39 4.16
N LEU A 420 -3.27 14.53 5.12
CA LEU A 420 -1.94 15.11 4.90
C LEU A 420 -0.94 14.13 4.27
N ILE A 421 -1.32 12.87 4.06
CA ILE A 421 -0.68 11.82 3.25
C ILE A 421 -1.67 11.43 2.11
N LYS A 422 -2.20 12.42 1.37
CA LYS A 422 -2.84 12.13 0.09
C LYS A 422 -1.78 11.79 -0.95
N GLU A 423 -1.55 10.50 -1.06
CA GLU A 423 -1.11 9.68 -2.20
C GLU A 423 -0.67 8.36 -1.55
N GLN A 424 -1.46 7.29 -1.56
CA GLN A 424 -1.44 6.29 -2.64
C GLN A 424 -2.59 5.29 -2.41
N SER A 425 -3.85 5.74 -2.36
CA SER A 425 -4.89 4.83 -2.85
C SER A 425 -4.69 4.75 -4.36
N LEU A 426 -3.85 3.78 -4.79
CA LEU A 426 -4.13 3.06 -6.02
C LEU A 426 -5.61 2.76 -5.95
N LYS A 427 -6.42 3.56 -6.64
CA LYS A 427 -7.77 3.15 -7.03
C LYS A 427 -7.54 1.76 -7.56
N ARG A 428 -7.98 0.74 -6.80
CA ARG A 428 -8.32 -0.52 -7.40
C ARG A 428 -9.27 -0.10 -8.50
N ASN A 429 -8.76 -0.02 -9.73
CA ASN A 429 -9.62 -0.14 -10.88
C ASN A 429 -10.14 -1.55 -10.73
N ILE A 430 -11.24 -1.68 -9.97
CA ILE A 430 -12.15 -2.79 -10.06
C ILE A 430 -12.60 -2.72 -11.52
N THR A 431 -11.80 -3.32 -12.38
CA THR A 431 -12.26 -3.72 -13.69
C THR A 431 -13.22 -4.83 -13.31
N ALA A 432 -14.53 -4.61 -13.46
CA ALA A 432 -15.51 -5.67 -13.24
C ALA A 432 -15.06 -6.83 -14.14
N SER A 433 -14.50 -7.88 -13.53
CA SER A 433 -13.95 -9.00 -14.26
C SER A 433 -15.10 -9.75 -14.89
N PHE A 434 -14.97 -10.09 -16.17
CA PHE A 434 -16.00 -10.84 -16.85
C PHE A 434 -15.78 -12.34 -16.59
N ASP A 435 -16.64 -12.94 -15.76
CA ASP A 435 -16.53 -14.35 -15.37
C ASP A 435 -16.87 -15.27 -16.56
N LEU A 436 -15.82 -15.71 -17.25
CA LEU A 436 -15.92 -16.71 -18.31
C LEU A 436 -16.02 -18.12 -17.70
N ALA A 437 -16.72 -19.02 -18.39
CA ALA A 437 -16.69 -20.44 -18.06
C ALA A 437 -15.24 -20.97 -18.11
N PRO A 438 -14.84 -21.90 -17.22
CA PRO A 438 -13.55 -22.57 -17.29
C PRO A 438 -13.31 -23.11 -18.71
N GLU A 439 -12.07 -23.02 -19.19
CA GLU A 439 -11.64 -23.49 -20.52
C GLU A 439 -12.09 -22.62 -21.73
N THR A 440 -12.56 -21.40 -21.52
CA THR A 440 -12.86 -20.47 -22.64
C THR A 440 -11.56 -19.95 -23.26
N ASN A 441 -11.40 -20.12 -24.58
CA ASN A 441 -10.26 -19.62 -25.34
C ASN A 441 -10.61 -18.36 -26.11
N TRP A 442 -9.60 -17.63 -26.60
CA TRP A 442 -9.80 -16.41 -27.40
C TRP A 442 -10.74 -16.57 -28.59
N LYS A 443 -10.72 -17.75 -29.23
CA LYS A 443 -11.56 -18.03 -30.42
C LYS A 443 -13.05 -18.15 -30.09
N ASP A 444 -13.38 -18.37 -28.83
CA ASP A 444 -14.76 -18.54 -28.36
C ASP A 444 -15.42 -17.19 -28.02
N ILE A 445 -14.66 -16.10 -28.11
CA ILE A 445 -15.08 -14.75 -27.74
C ILE A 445 -15.37 -13.95 -29.01
N THR A 446 -16.55 -13.34 -29.05
CA THR A 446 -16.94 -12.32 -30.03
C THR A 446 -17.21 -11.00 -29.34
N ILE A 447 -16.61 -9.91 -29.81
CA ILE A 447 -16.94 -8.55 -29.38
C ILE A 447 -17.68 -7.87 -30.53
N LYS A 448 -18.96 -7.58 -30.31
CA LYS A 448 -19.83 -6.89 -31.25
C LYS A 448 -20.03 -5.45 -30.82
N PHE A 449 -19.52 -4.50 -31.60
CA PHE A 449 -19.74 -3.08 -31.33
C PHE A 449 -21.19 -2.70 -31.63
N ILE A 450 -21.86 -2.05 -30.68
CA ILE A 450 -23.17 -1.44 -30.87
C ILE A 450 -22.98 -0.05 -31.47
N ASN A 451 -22.02 0.70 -30.95
CA ASN A 451 -21.56 2.00 -31.43
C ASN A 451 -20.04 2.11 -31.12
N ASN A 452 -19.45 3.31 -31.18
CA ASN A 452 -18.01 3.48 -30.91
C ASN A 452 -17.63 3.33 -29.42
N GLU A 453 -18.58 3.22 -28.50
CA GLU A 453 -18.38 3.21 -27.05
C GLU A 453 -18.87 1.94 -26.36
N ASP A 454 -19.96 1.36 -26.86
CA ASP A 454 -20.67 0.21 -26.32
C ASP A 454 -20.44 -1.05 -27.15
N VAL A 455 -20.29 -2.18 -26.47
CA VAL A 455 -20.13 -3.50 -27.07
C VAL A 455 -21.03 -4.55 -26.42
N ILE A 456 -21.32 -5.61 -27.16
CA ILE A 456 -21.85 -6.87 -26.65
C ILE A 456 -20.75 -7.91 -26.80
N ILE A 457 -20.33 -8.46 -25.68
CA ILE A 457 -19.43 -9.60 -25.61
C ILE A 457 -20.26 -10.87 -25.62
N ILE A 458 -19.90 -11.79 -26.52
CA ILE A 458 -20.53 -13.10 -26.66
C ILE A 458 -19.45 -14.15 -26.42
N ALA A 459 -19.64 -15.00 -25.43
CA ALA A 459 -18.75 -16.13 -25.15
C ALA A 459 -19.60 -17.37 -24.81
N LYS A 460 -19.60 -18.36 -25.72
CA LYS A 460 -20.51 -19.53 -25.63
C LYS A 460 -21.98 -19.08 -25.48
N ASN A 461 -22.61 -19.34 -24.33
CA ASN A 461 -24.01 -18.98 -24.02
C ASN A 461 -24.15 -17.64 -23.26
N LEU A 462 -23.04 -16.93 -22.99
CA LEU A 462 -23.05 -15.67 -22.26
C LEU A 462 -23.10 -14.48 -23.21
N HIS A 463 -24.03 -13.56 -22.94
CA HIS A 463 -24.15 -12.27 -23.59
C HIS A 463 -23.96 -11.18 -22.53
N HIS A 464 -22.94 -10.35 -22.69
CA HIS A 464 -22.64 -9.27 -21.75
C HIS A 464 -22.50 -7.96 -22.49
N ARG A 465 -23.42 -7.04 -22.21
CA ARG A 465 -23.33 -5.67 -22.68
C ARG A 465 -22.40 -4.90 -21.75
N THR A 466 -21.43 -4.22 -22.32
CA THR A 466 -20.47 -3.39 -21.59
C THR A 466 -20.01 -2.22 -22.46
N ASN A 467 -19.18 -1.34 -21.91
CA ASN A 467 -18.63 -0.19 -22.61
C ASN A 467 -17.12 -0.04 -22.35
N TYR A 468 -16.49 0.89 -23.05
CA TYR A 468 -15.07 1.16 -22.88
C TYR A 468 -14.68 1.52 -21.44
N ARG A 469 -15.55 2.13 -20.63
CA ARG A 469 -15.22 2.50 -19.24
C ARG A 469 -15.14 1.28 -18.35
N GLU A 470 -16.16 0.43 -18.40
CA GLU A 470 -16.24 -0.82 -17.64
C GLU A 470 -15.16 -1.82 -18.03
N MET A 471 -14.81 -1.89 -19.31
CA MET A 471 -13.68 -2.69 -19.79
C MET A 471 -12.30 -2.10 -19.45
N GLY A 472 -12.25 -0.97 -18.73
CA GLY A 472 -11.02 -0.33 -18.27
C GLY A 472 -10.26 0.44 -19.35
N PHE A 473 -10.94 0.88 -20.42
CA PHE A 473 -10.38 1.67 -21.54
C PHE A 473 -10.70 3.17 -21.48
N GLU A 474 -11.18 3.71 -20.36
CA GLU A 474 -11.39 5.16 -20.21
C GLU A 474 -10.08 5.95 -20.15
N ASP A 475 -10.03 7.07 -20.89
CA ASP A 475 -9.09 8.17 -20.70
C ASP A 475 -9.71 9.18 -19.72
N LEU A 476 -9.25 9.14 -18.48
CA LEU A 476 -9.78 9.97 -17.38
C LEU A 476 -9.64 11.48 -17.62
N LYS A 477 -8.70 11.92 -18.47
CA LYS A 477 -8.51 13.34 -18.78
C LYS A 477 -9.60 13.84 -19.74
N LYS A 478 -9.97 13.01 -20.72
CA LYS A 478 -10.93 13.37 -21.78
C LYS A 478 -12.35 12.90 -21.49
N LYS A 479 -12.54 12.02 -20.50
CA LYS A 479 -13.79 11.28 -20.24
C LYS A 479 -14.29 10.53 -21.49
N SER A 480 -13.36 10.08 -22.32
CA SER A 480 -13.57 9.35 -23.59
C SER A 480 -12.77 8.05 -23.59
N TYR A 481 -12.93 7.20 -24.61
CA TYR A 481 -12.10 5.99 -24.74
C TYR A 481 -10.64 6.31 -25.09
N ASN A 482 -9.73 5.43 -24.67
CA ASN A 482 -8.29 5.60 -24.85
C ASN A 482 -7.77 5.01 -26.18
N LEU A 483 -6.48 5.16 -26.46
CA LEU A 483 -5.85 4.69 -27.70
C LEU A 483 -5.94 3.17 -27.93
N GLN A 484 -6.08 2.35 -26.89
CA GLN A 484 -6.21 0.89 -27.05
C GLN A 484 -7.61 0.49 -27.48
N TRP A 485 -8.64 1.18 -26.99
CA TRP A 485 -10.00 1.02 -27.52
C TRP A 485 -10.06 1.46 -28.98
N ASN A 486 -9.41 2.57 -29.31
CA ASN A 486 -9.29 3.02 -30.70
C ASN A 486 -8.59 1.97 -31.58
N LEU A 487 -7.54 1.31 -31.08
CA LEU A 487 -6.90 0.20 -31.81
C LEU A 487 -7.86 -0.99 -32.00
N LEU A 488 -8.73 -1.28 -31.02
CA LEU A 488 -9.74 -2.34 -31.13
C LEU A 488 -10.79 -2.01 -32.20
N LEU A 489 -11.22 -0.74 -32.29
CA LEU A 489 -12.08 -0.23 -33.36
C LEU A 489 -11.38 -0.32 -34.74
N ILE A 490 -10.13 0.10 -34.85
CA ILE A 490 -9.36 -0.03 -36.09
C ILE A 490 -9.26 -1.51 -36.52
N LEU A 491 -9.05 -2.41 -35.56
CA LEU A 491 -9.02 -3.85 -35.84
C LEU A 491 -10.38 -4.35 -36.36
N THR A 492 -11.52 -3.79 -35.93
CA THR A 492 -12.84 -4.21 -36.47
C THR A 492 -12.96 -3.84 -37.95
N GLN A 493 -12.52 -2.64 -38.32
CA GLN A 493 -12.53 -2.14 -39.70
C GLN A 493 -11.67 -2.99 -40.64
N HIS A 494 -10.61 -3.61 -40.12
CA HIS A 494 -9.71 -4.47 -40.88
C HIS A 494 -9.90 -5.97 -40.59
N LYS A 495 -11.12 -6.40 -40.21
CA LYS A 495 -11.47 -7.81 -39.99
C LYS A 495 -10.51 -8.54 -39.04
N GLY A 496 -10.05 -7.84 -38.00
CA GLY A 496 -9.13 -8.34 -36.97
C GLY A 496 -7.65 -8.36 -37.38
N GLU A 497 -7.27 -7.73 -38.50
CA GLU A 497 -5.92 -7.79 -39.05
C GLU A 497 -5.31 -6.40 -39.31
N LEU A 498 -4.03 -6.20 -39.00
CA LEU A 498 -3.30 -4.97 -39.33
C LEU A 498 -1.94 -5.28 -39.95
N SER A 499 -1.72 -4.80 -41.19
CA SER A 499 -0.48 -4.94 -41.95
C SER A 499 0.33 -3.64 -41.99
N TRP A 500 1.66 -3.76 -42.02
CA TRP A 500 2.61 -2.63 -41.95
C TRP A 500 2.68 -1.75 -43.20
N SER A 501 2.04 -2.14 -44.29
CA SER A 501 2.18 -1.46 -45.59
C SER A 501 1.46 -0.11 -45.69
N THR A 502 0.77 0.35 -44.65
CA THR A 502 -0.14 1.51 -44.75
C THR A 502 -0.03 2.59 -43.65
N GLN A 503 0.84 2.47 -42.64
CA GLN A 503 0.92 3.51 -41.59
C GLN A 503 2.35 3.88 -41.17
N GLU A 504 2.68 5.16 -41.42
CA GLU A 504 3.90 5.86 -41.02
C GLU A 504 3.92 6.12 -39.50
N SER A 505 4.30 5.12 -38.70
CA SER A 505 5.06 5.25 -37.44
C SER A 505 5.14 3.90 -36.73
N ASN A 506 6.23 3.18 -36.99
CA ASN A 506 6.33 1.76 -36.71
C ASN A 506 6.31 1.41 -35.19
N TYR A 507 6.74 2.34 -34.34
CA TYR A 507 6.89 2.12 -32.90
C TYR A 507 5.56 2.20 -32.12
N THR A 508 4.65 3.10 -32.52
CA THR A 508 3.42 3.42 -31.78
C THR A 508 2.44 2.25 -31.76
N ILE A 509 2.24 1.59 -32.91
CA ILE A 509 1.31 0.46 -33.04
C ILE A 509 1.79 -0.76 -32.25
N LYS A 510 3.11 -1.02 -32.22
CA LYS A 510 3.69 -2.12 -31.43
C LYS A 510 3.38 -1.95 -29.94
N LYS A 511 3.60 -0.74 -29.41
CA LYS A 511 3.28 -0.41 -28.02
C LYS A 511 1.77 -0.51 -27.79
N GLN A 512 0.93 0.06 -28.65
CA GLN A 512 -0.53 -0.04 -28.51
C GLN A 512 -1.05 -1.49 -28.52
N LYS A 513 -0.54 -2.37 -29.41
CA LYS A 513 -0.88 -3.80 -29.43
C LYS A 513 -0.52 -4.50 -28.14
N GLN A 514 0.67 -4.24 -27.59
CA GLN A 514 1.13 -4.85 -26.34
C GLN A 514 0.16 -4.51 -25.19
N LEU A 515 -0.32 -3.27 -25.16
CA LEU A 515 -1.19 -2.76 -24.12
C LEU A 515 -2.63 -3.24 -24.28
N LEU A 516 -3.13 -3.28 -25.51
CA LEU A 516 -4.43 -3.88 -25.82
C LEU A 516 -4.43 -5.37 -25.43
N SER A 517 -3.37 -6.10 -25.75
CA SER A 517 -3.18 -7.51 -25.34
C SER A 517 -3.20 -7.66 -23.81
N LYS A 518 -2.52 -6.78 -23.07
CA LYS A 518 -2.56 -6.79 -21.59
C LYS A 518 -3.98 -6.55 -21.06
N LYS A 519 -4.69 -5.53 -21.56
CA LYS A 519 -6.04 -5.19 -21.10
C LYS A 519 -7.05 -6.31 -21.37
N LEU A 520 -7.04 -6.89 -22.56
CA LEU A 520 -7.93 -7.99 -22.90
C LEU A 520 -7.67 -9.21 -22.01
N ARG A 521 -6.39 -9.60 -21.80
CA ARG A 521 -6.04 -10.71 -20.91
C ARG A 521 -6.55 -10.50 -19.48
N THR A 522 -6.37 -9.28 -18.94
CA THR A 522 -6.86 -8.92 -17.61
C THR A 522 -8.39 -8.97 -17.54
N TYR A 523 -9.09 -8.42 -18.53
CA TYR A 523 -10.56 -8.36 -18.54
C TYR A 523 -11.20 -9.74 -18.66
N PHE A 524 -10.66 -10.61 -19.53
CA PHE A 524 -11.18 -11.95 -19.79
C PHE A 524 -10.55 -13.06 -18.93
N GLN A 525 -9.54 -12.74 -18.12
CA GLN A 525 -8.80 -13.71 -17.29
C GLN A 525 -8.22 -14.90 -18.10
N ILE A 526 -7.74 -14.63 -19.33
CA ILE A 526 -7.06 -15.62 -20.18
C ILE A 526 -5.58 -15.24 -20.28
N ASP A 527 -4.68 -16.11 -19.81
CA ASP A 527 -3.23 -15.81 -19.76
C ASP A 527 -2.55 -15.75 -21.15
N GLU A 528 -3.09 -16.51 -22.11
CA GLU A 528 -2.57 -16.59 -23.47
C GLU A 528 -2.68 -15.23 -24.20
N ASP A 529 -1.74 -14.89 -25.09
CA ASP A 529 -1.83 -13.64 -25.88
C ASP A 529 -3.05 -13.68 -26.84
N PRO A 530 -3.94 -12.68 -26.84
CA PRO A 530 -5.07 -12.58 -27.77
C PRO A 530 -4.67 -12.40 -29.23
N PHE A 531 -3.37 -12.25 -29.54
CA PHE A 531 -2.88 -12.14 -30.91
C PHE A 531 -2.07 -13.36 -31.33
N HIS A 532 -2.09 -13.67 -32.63
CA HIS A 532 -1.18 -14.64 -33.21
C HIS A 532 0.27 -14.13 -33.20
N PRO A 533 1.27 -15.03 -33.07
CA PRO A 533 2.68 -14.64 -33.10
C PRO A 533 3.05 -13.92 -34.40
N TYR A 534 3.52 -12.68 -34.26
CA TYR A 534 3.85 -11.80 -35.39
C TYR A 534 4.84 -12.44 -36.36
N ARG A 535 5.86 -13.16 -35.85
CA ARG A 535 6.91 -13.81 -36.66
C ARG A 535 6.37 -14.77 -37.73
N LYS A 536 5.17 -15.33 -37.53
CA LYS A 536 4.54 -16.27 -38.48
C LYS A 536 3.71 -15.57 -39.56
N LEU A 537 3.04 -14.47 -39.22
CA LEU A 537 2.05 -13.84 -40.09
C LEU A 537 2.51 -12.53 -40.72
N LYS A 538 3.58 -11.90 -40.20
CA LYS A 538 4.04 -10.55 -40.58
C LYS A 538 2.94 -9.47 -40.52
N LYS A 539 1.87 -9.73 -39.76
CA LYS A 539 0.76 -8.82 -39.47
C LYS A 539 0.26 -9.06 -38.05
N TYR A 540 -0.36 -8.06 -37.43
CA TYR A 540 -1.07 -8.27 -36.18
C TYR A 540 -2.43 -8.86 -36.50
N LYS A 541 -2.69 -10.08 -36.02
CA LYS A 541 -3.98 -10.75 -36.16
C LYS A 541 -4.50 -11.14 -34.79
N ILE A 542 -5.68 -10.65 -34.43
CA ILE A 542 -6.33 -11.01 -33.18
C ILE A 542 -7.04 -12.37 -33.32
N LYS A 543 -7.08 -13.15 -32.23
CA LYS A 543 -7.63 -14.50 -32.19
C LYS A 543 -9.14 -14.54 -31.93
N LEU A 544 -9.68 -13.48 -31.32
CA LEU A 544 -11.11 -13.31 -31.07
C LEU A 544 -11.82 -12.71 -32.27
N GLN A 545 -13.15 -12.84 -32.32
CA GLN A 545 -13.95 -12.26 -33.39
C GLN A 545 -14.37 -10.83 -33.05
N LEU A 546 -14.17 -9.91 -34.00
CA LEU A 546 -14.58 -8.52 -33.89
C LEU A 546 -15.66 -8.21 -34.93
N ILE A 547 -16.77 -7.62 -34.50
CA ILE A 547 -17.85 -7.15 -35.39
C ILE A 547 -17.94 -5.63 -35.26
N PRO A 548 -17.79 -4.86 -36.36
CA PRO A 548 -17.82 -3.39 -36.34
C PRO A 548 -19.22 -2.84 -36.00
N PRO A 549 -19.34 -1.55 -35.61
CA PRO A 549 -20.63 -0.93 -35.38
C PRO A 549 -21.46 -0.80 -36.68
N PRO A 550 -22.80 -0.73 -36.61
CA PRO A 550 -23.70 -0.75 -37.78
C PRO A 550 -23.42 0.36 -38.81
N ASP A 551 -22.86 1.49 -38.40
CA ASP A 551 -22.63 2.67 -39.25
C ASP A 551 -21.23 2.71 -39.89
N SER A 552 -20.53 1.56 -39.99
CA SER A 552 -19.13 1.49 -40.44
C SER A 552 -18.85 0.46 -41.54
N GLU A 553 -19.89 0.05 -42.29
CA GLU A 553 -19.75 -0.73 -43.54
C GLU A 553 -19.38 0.13 -44.76
#